data_AF-A0A838W0I3-F1
#
_entry.id   AF-A0A838W0I3-F1
#
_cell.length_a   1.000
_cell.length_b   1.000
_cell.length_c   1.000
_cell.angle_alpha   90.00
_cell.angle_beta   90.00
_cell.angle_gamma   90.00
#
_symmetry.space_group_name_H-M   'P 1'
#
loop_
_entity.id
_entity.type
_entity.pdbx_description
1 polymer ?
#
loop_
_entity_poly.entity_id
_entity_poly.type
_entity_poly.pdbx_seq_one_letter_code
_entity_poly.pdbx_strand_id
1 'polypeptide(L)'
;MKRLLVILPFITSNVYPMNPISNEGTSNQLNDFEQLPAPLKADILMRRILSDIQSINLDTLSTNRPDILTLPGSVKEKAKALPSLFNNYIANKEFKAILDNPVNARKIVDALKAKLGNDFILKLIPYVSAGFIDLLIKGGINPNEPYPYEDEGRSKKPWDTTSVDYALAKAARENKPDIVKLLLKYGADVKAKATVEGKSAGRTALQLAAQKGDLEVVEVLLSHPAITKDDKSKALSLVTADNDLLKRTWPNSLEIKRLDEMIFLLADDNLKANILKKRILNDIGAIEPKTLLIAPNFVNDKAKVLLSSLNNYVANKEFKANLDNPFDARDIVDALKAKLGNDFILQLIPHVSAEFIDLLLKGRIDPNAPYQFEDIARSQKPWDTAPSVDYALAKAARENRPDIVKLLLKYGADVKAKATVEGKSAGRTALQLAAQKGNSEVVKALLSHPAITKDDRSEALILVTADNDLLKRTWPDSPQIKRFDEVISLLRSNI
;
A
#
# COMPACT_ATOMS: atom_id res chain seq x y z
N MET A 1 -37.52 -77.06 12.96
CA MET A 1 -38.10 -75.77 13.40
C MET A 1 -36.95 -74.91 13.93
N LYS A 2 -36.47 -73.93 13.16
CA LYS A 2 -36.90 -72.51 13.16
C LYS A 2 -36.41 -71.75 14.40
N ARG A 3 -35.42 -70.85 14.21
CA ARG A 3 -35.51 -69.39 14.39
C ARG A 3 -34.12 -68.77 14.61
N LEU A 4 -33.54 -68.18 13.56
CA LEU A 4 -32.76 -66.92 13.56
C LEU A 4 -32.23 -66.67 12.14
N LEU A 5 -33.16 -66.31 11.27
CA LEU A 5 -32.94 -65.90 9.89
C LEU A 5 -34.02 -64.88 9.54
N VAL A 6 -33.93 -63.71 10.17
CA VAL A 6 -34.64 -62.44 9.88
C VAL A 6 -33.78 -61.41 10.65
N ILE A 7 -33.09 -60.41 10.12
CA ILE A 7 -33.51 -59.33 9.24
C ILE A 7 -32.26 -58.82 8.49
N LEU A 8 -32.14 -59.18 7.21
CA LEU A 8 -31.46 -58.41 6.16
C LEU A 8 -32.46 -58.45 5.00
N PRO A 9 -33.33 -57.43 4.90
CA PRO A 9 -33.13 -56.47 3.81
C PRO A 9 -33.57 -55.05 4.19
N PHE A 10 -32.62 -54.12 4.27
CA PHE A 10 -32.89 -52.68 4.05
C PHE A 10 -31.71 -52.01 3.32
N ILE A 11 -31.08 -52.78 2.42
CA ILE A 11 -30.25 -52.24 1.32
C ILE A 11 -31.02 -52.56 0.06
N THR A 12 -31.82 -51.59 -0.39
CA THR A 12 -32.33 -51.33 -1.76
C THR A 12 -33.67 -50.62 -1.59
N SER A 13 -33.80 -49.43 -2.20
CA SER A 13 -35.07 -48.70 -2.32
C SER A 13 -35.56 -48.02 -1.04
N ASN A 14 -34.86 -46.98 -0.60
CA ASN A 14 -35.52 -45.78 -0.08
C ASN A 14 -34.56 -44.60 -0.22
N VAL A 15 -34.80 -43.81 -1.25
CA VAL A 15 -34.41 -42.40 -1.31
C VAL A 15 -34.92 -41.79 0.00
N TYR A 16 -34.04 -41.47 0.95
CA TYR A 16 -34.38 -40.43 1.92
C TYR A 16 -34.28 -39.13 1.14
N PRO A 17 -35.40 -38.44 0.86
CA PRO A 17 -35.31 -37.05 0.46
C PRO A 17 -34.96 -36.29 1.74
N MET A 18 -33.67 -36.26 2.09
CA MET A 18 -33.17 -35.17 2.90
C MET A 18 -33.31 -33.93 2.01
N ASN A 19 -34.36 -33.16 2.29
CA ASN A 19 -34.60 -31.83 1.74
C ASN A 19 -33.30 -31.01 1.82
N PRO A 20 -33.13 -29.97 0.99
CA PRO A 20 -32.05 -29.02 1.20
C PRO A 20 -32.05 -28.63 2.67
N ILE A 21 -30.88 -28.64 3.29
CA ILE A 21 -30.68 -27.94 4.56
C ILE A 21 -30.81 -26.45 4.21
N SER A 22 -32.04 -26.01 3.95
CA SER A 22 -32.46 -24.65 4.16
C SER A 22 -32.27 -24.39 5.65
N ASN A 23 -32.05 -23.13 6.00
CA ASN A 23 -31.95 -22.67 7.39
C ASN A 23 -33.22 -22.94 8.25
N GLU A 24 -34.11 -23.83 7.81
CA GLU A 24 -35.38 -24.19 8.46
C GLU A 24 -35.58 -25.72 8.59
N GLY A 25 -34.51 -26.51 8.55
CA GLY A 25 -34.55 -27.95 8.91
C GLY A 25 -34.55 -28.14 10.43
N THR A 26 -35.64 -28.68 10.97
CA THR A 26 -35.89 -28.95 12.40
C THR A 26 -34.66 -29.45 13.18
N SER A 27 -34.38 -28.82 14.31
CA SER A 27 -33.25 -29.03 15.24
C SER A 27 -32.96 -30.48 15.66
N ASN A 28 -33.87 -31.42 15.44
CA ASN A 28 -33.69 -32.84 15.79
C ASN A 28 -32.81 -33.62 14.79
N GLN A 29 -32.80 -33.29 13.49
CA GLN A 29 -32.04 -34.07 12.49
C GLN A 29 -30.54 -33.77 12.47
N LEU A 30 -30.14 -32.53 12.80
CA LEU A 30 -28.73 -32.14 12.97
C LEU A 30 -28.13 -32.77 14.23
N ASN A 31 -28.90 -32.83 15.33
CA ASN A 31 -28.49 -33.49 16.57
C ASN A 31 -28.23 -34.99 16.39
N ASP A 32 -29.01 -35.68 15.56
CA ASP A 32 -28.83 -37.11 15.30
C ASP A 32 -27.56 -37.40 14.50
N PHE A 33 -27.20 -36.57 13.51
CA PHE A 33 -25.96 -36.72 12.75
C PHE A 33 -24.72 -36.44 13.62
N GLU A 34 -24.79 -35.45 14.52
CA GLU A 34 -23.71 -35.13 15.46
C GLU A 34 -23.40 -36.28 16.44
N GLN A 35 -24.37 -37.14 16.75
CA GLN A 35 -24.20 -38.28 17.65
C GLN A 35 -23.67 -39.56 16.96
N LEU A 36 -23.59 -39.60 15.62
CA LEU A 36 -23.11 -40.79 14.89
C LEU A 36 -21.60 -41.03 15.09
N PRO A 37 -21.12 -42.28 14.97
CA PRO A 37 -19.69 -42.57 14.92
C PRO A 37 -19.03 -41.93 13.69
N ALA A 38 -17.81 -41.41 13.84
CA ALA A 38 -17.06 -40.74 12.77
C ALA A 38 -16.99 -41.51 11.43
N PRO A 39 -16.80 -42.85 11.39
CA PRO A 39 -16.78 -43.61 10.13
C PRO A 39 -18.12 -43.56 9.38
N LEU A 40 -19.23 -43.57 10.11
CA LEU A 40 -20.57 -43.55 9.53
C LEU A 40 -20.94 -42.15 9.02
N LYS A 41 -20.56 -41.10 9.76
CA LYS A 41 -20.66 -39.71 9.28
C LYS A 41 -19.93 -39.53 7.96
N ALA A 42 -18.71 -40.08 7.87
CA ALA A 42 -17.90 -40.02 6.67
C ALA A 42 -18.55 -40.74 5.47
N ASP A 43 -19.07 -41.95 5.67
CA ASP A 43 -19.74 -42.70 4.58
C ASP A 43 -21.00 -41.97 4.07
N ILE A 44 -21.86 -41.49 4.97
CA ILE A 44 -23.08 -40.75 4.60
C ILE A 44 -22.74 -39.47 3.82
N LEU A 45 -21.82 -38.66 4.36
CA LEU A 45 -21.40 -37.42 3.71
C LEU A 45 -20.77 -37.68 2.34
N MET A 46 -19.89 -38.68 2.23
CA MET A 46 -19.23 -39.03 0.97
C MET A 46 -20.23 -39.53 -0.08
N ARG A 47 -21.19 -40.37 0.29
CA ARG A 47 -22.26 -40.80 -0.66
C ARG A 47 -23.06 -39.62 -1.17
N ARG A 48 -23.38 -38.65 -0.30
CA ARG A 48 -24.11 -37.46 -0.70
C ARG A 48 -23.31 -36.61 -1.69
N ILE A 49 -22.05 -36.30 -1.36
CA ILE A 49 -21.18 -35.50 -2.22
C ILE A 49 -21.00 -36.16 -3.59
N LEU A 50 -20.77 -37.47 -3.63
CA LEU A 50 -20.61 -38.20 -4.89
C LEU A 50 -21.90 -38.20 -5.72
N SER A 51 -23.07 -38.34 -5.07
CA SER A 51 -24.37 -38.20 -5.74
C SER A 51 -24.57 -36.80 -6.31
N ASP A 52 -24.23 -35.76 -5.55
CA ASP A 52 -24.34 -34.37 -5.99
C ASP A 52 -23.43 -34.10 -7.19
N ILE A 53 -22.19 -34.64 -7.19
CA ILE A 53 -21.28 -34.56 -8.35
C ILE A 53 -21.90 -35.22 -9.59
N GLN A 54 -22.50 -36.41 -9.44
CA GLN A 54 -23.13 -37.09 -10.57
C GLN A 54 -24.32 -36.31 -11.14
N SER A 55 -25.04 -35.56 -10.29
CA SER A 55 -26.18 -34.72 -10.69
C SER A 55 -25.80 -33.43 -11.41
N ILE A 56 -24.51 -33.09 -11.51
CA ILE A 56 -24.05 -31.89 -12.23
C ILE A 56 -24.53 -31.94 -13.69
N ASN A 57 -25.20 -30.87 -14.14
CA ASN A 57 -25.54 -30.68 -15.53
C ASN A 57 -24.40 -29.93 -16.25
N LEU A 58 -23.84 -30.54 -17.30
CA LEU A 58 -22.72 -29.99 -18.07
C LEU A 58 -23.14 -28.80 -18.96
N ASP A 59 -24.40 -28.75 -19.38
CA ASP A 59 -24.93 -27.70 -20.27
C ASP A 59 -24.98 -26.32 -19.58
N THR A 60 -24.95 -26.28 -18.25
CA THR A 60 -24.91 -25.02 -17.48
C THR A 60 -23.48 -24.52 -17.25
N LEU A 61 -22.45 -25.30 -17.60
CA LEU A 61 -21.03 -24.95 -17.43
C LEU A 61 -20.35 -24.56 -18.76
N SER A 62 -20.94 -24.90 -19.92
CA SER A 62 -20.30 -24.73 -21.24
C SER A 62 -20.47 -23.35 -21.89
N THR A 63 -21.09 -22.37 -21.22
CA THR A 63 -21.20 -21.02 -21.83
C THR A 63 -19.88 -20.26 -21.70
N ASN A 64 -18.94 -20.62 -22.57
CA ASN A 64 -17.70 -19.89 -22.89
C ASN A 64 -17.99 -18.61 -23.71
N ARG A 65 -19.10 -17.91 -23.43
CA ARG A 65 -19.40 -16.60 -24.00
C ARG A 65 -19.40 -15.53 -22.91
N PRO A 66 -18.71 -14.39 -23.11
CA PRO A 66 -18.65 -13.29 -22.13
C PRO A 66 -20.00 -12.59 -21.86
N ASP A 67 -21.10 -13.03 -22.48
CA ASP A 67 -22.41 -12.41 -22.31
C ASP A 67 -23.27 -13.17 -21.29
N ILE A 68 -22.87 -13.15 -20.02
CA ILE A 68 -23.71 -13.61 -18.89
C ILE A 68 -25.05 -12.84 -18.87
N LEU A 69 -25.15 -11.68 -19.52
CA LEU A 69 -26.35 -10.84 -19.54
C LEU A 69 -27.53 -11.44 -20.34
N THR A 70 -27.31 -12.39 -21.25
CA THR A 70 -28.37 -12.89 -22.16
C THR A 70 -28.97 -14.26 -21.77
N LEU A 71 -28.47 -14.92 -20.71
CA LEU A 71 -28.98 -16.24 -20.31
C LEU A 71 -30.32 -16.16 -19.54
N PRO A 72 -31.26 -17.12 -19.77
CA PRO A 72 -32.49 -17.26 -18.99
C PRO A 72 -32.20 -17.49 -17.50
N GLY A 73 -33.04 -16.91 -16.62
CA GLY A 73 -32.82 -16.88 -15.16
C GLY A 73 -32.56 -18.24 -14.50
N SER A 74 -33.20 -19.31 -14.99
CA SER A 74 -33.06 -20.67 -14.44
C SER A 74 -31.69 -21.32 -14.66
N VAL A 75 -30.95 -20.89 -15.70
CA VAL A 75 -29.60 -21.38 -16.01
C VAL A 75 -28.55 -20.66 -15.16
N LYS A 76 -28.74 -19.36 -14.93
CA LYS A 76 -27.91 -18.55 -13.99
C LYS A 76 -27.98 -19.08 -12.57
N GLU A 77 -29.15 -19.53 -12.12
CA GLU A 77 -29.34 -20.08 -10.78
C GLU A 77 -28.73 -21.48 -10.62
N LYS A 78 -28.78 -22.33 -11.66
CA LYS A 78 -28.22 -23.69 -11.61
C LYS A 78 -26.70 -23.74 -11.66
N ALA A 79 -26.06 -22.88 -12.46
CA ALA A 79 -24.59 -22.74 -12.46
C ALA A 79 -24.06 -22.18 -11.11
N LYS A 80 -24.84 -21.33 -10.43
CA LYS A 80 -24.54 -20.87 -9.05
C LYS A 80 -24.70 -21.96 -7.98
N ALA A 81 -25.45 -23.02 -8.25
CA ALA A 81 -25.75 -24.06 -7.26
C ALA A 81 -24.52 -24.92 -6.93
N LEU A 82 -23.70 -25.29 -7.92
CA LEU A 82 -22.55 -26.17 -7.72
C LEU A 82 -21.45 -25.56 -6.83
N PRO A 83 -21.00 -24.31 -7.07
CA PRO A 83 -19.97 -23.68 -6.26
C PRO A 83 -20.47 -23.36 -4.85
N SER A 84 -21.74 -22.95 -4.71
CA SER A 84 -22.38 -22.72 -3.41
C SER A 84 -22.45 -24.01 -2.60
N LEU A 85 -22.80 -25.14 -3.24
CA LEU A 85 -22.89 -26.45 -2.61
C LEU A 85 -21.53 -26.93 -2.08
N PHE A 86 -20.46 -26.85 -2.88
CA PHE A 86 -19.11 -27.20 -2.42
C PHE A 86 -18.58 -26.25 -1.35
N ASN A 87 -18.83 -24.94 -1.48
CA ASN A 87 -18.44 -23.97 -0.47
C ASN A 87 -19.17 -24.23 0.87
N ASN A 88 -20.44 -24.63 0.82
CA ASN A 88 -21.22 -24.99 2.01
C ASN A 88 -20.64 -26.25 2.70
N TYR A 89 -20.21 -27.26 1.94
CA TYR A 89 -19.55 -28.42 2.53
C TYR A 89 -18.25 -28.06 3.25
N ILE A 90 -17.45 -27.16 2.70
CA ILE A 90 -16.18 -26.72 3.30
C ILE A 90 -16.38 -25.73 4.46
N ALA A 91 -17.48 -24.96 4.47
CA ALA A 91 -17.78 -24.03 5.54
C ALA A 91 -18.12 -24.73 6.87
N ASN A 92 -18.67 -25.94 6.81
CA ASN A 92 -18.92 -26.74 7.99
C ASN A 92 -17.62 -27.39 8.50
N LYS A 93 -17.24 -27.10 9.75
CA LYS A 93 -15.99 -27.59 10.37
C LYS A 93 -15.90 -29.11 10.45
N GLU A 94 -17.00 -29.78 10.76
CA GLU A 94 -17.03 -31.24 10.89
C GLU A 94 -16.90 -31.91 9.52
N PHE A 95 -17.64 -31.40 8.53
CA PHE A 95 -17.53 -31.89 7.15
C PHE A 95 -16.13 -31.66 6.60
N LYS A 96 -15.56 -30.49 6.82
CA LYS A 96 -14.19 -30.19 6.43
C LYS A 96 -13.19 -31.19 7.01
N ALA A 97 -13.33 -31.57 8.28
CA ALA A 97 -12.44 -32.57 8.90
C ALA A 97 -12.52 -33.95 8.22
N ILE A 98 -13.73 -34.37 7.83
CA ILE A 98 -13.95 -35.61 7.07
C ILE A 98 -13.33 -35.53 5.67
N LEU A 99 -13.49 -34.38 5.02
CA LEU A 99 -13.07 -34.14 3.64
C LEU A 99 -11.58 -33.89 3.48
N ASP A 100 -10.92 -33.36 4.52
CA ASP A 100 -9.47 -33.17 4.58
C ASP A 100 -8.71 -34.51 4.63
N ASN A 101 -9.40 -35.63 4.85
CA ASN A 101 -8.83 -36.97 4.68
C ASN A 101 -8.41 -37.19 3.21
N PRO A 102 -7.14 -37.50 2.91
CA PRO A 102 -6.65 -37.66 1.53
C PRO A 102 -7.40 -38.70 0.70
N VAL A 103 -7.91 -39.77 1.33
CA VAL A 103 -8.69 -40.81 0.63
C VAL A 103 -10.05 -40.27 0.18
N ASN A 104 -10.71 -39.49 1.03
CA ASN A 104 -12.00 -38.88 0.70
C ASN A 104 -11.82 -37.78 -0.35
N ALA A 105 -10.83 -36.91 -0.16
CA ALA A 105 -10.46 -35.89 -1.15
C ALA A 105 -10.14 -36.52 -2.52
N ARG A 106 -9.42 -37.65 -2.55
CA ARG A 106 -9.11 -38.35 -3.80
C ARG A 106 -10.35 -38.85 -4.52
N LYS A 107 -11.30 -39.46 -3.80
CA LYS A 107 -12.58 -39.92 -4.38
C LYS A 107 -13.37 -38.77 -5.01
N ILE A 108 -13.33 -37.58 -4.39
CA ILE A 108 -13.97 -36.37 -4.92
C ILE A 108 -13.28 -35.92 -6.21
N VAL A 109 -11.94 -35.89 -6.21
CA VAL A 109 -11.16 -35.56 -7.41
C VAL A 109 -11.46 -36.52 -8.56
N ASP A 110 -11.45 -37.83 -8.31
CA ASP A 110 -11.71 -38.84 -9.34
C ASP A 110 -13.14 -38.71 -9.90
N ALA A 111 -14.13 -38.46 -9.04
CA ALA A 111 -15.51 -38.24 -9.46
C ALA A 111 -15.69 -36.96 -10.28
N LEU A 112 -15.05 -35.85 -9.87
CA LEU A 112 -15.09 -34.59 -10.62
C LEU A 112 -14.39 -34.73 -11.97
N LYS A 113 -13.23 -35.39 -12.02
CA LYS A 113 -12.48 -35.65 -13.25
C LYS A 113 -13.29 -36.50 -14.22
N ALA A 114 -13.95 -37.56 -13.73
CA ALA A 114 -14.83 -38.39 -14.53
C ALA A 114 -16.05 -37.64 -15.08
N LYS A 115 -16.56 -36.65 -14.33
CA LYS A 115 -17.77 -35.90 -14.70
C LYS A 115 -17.49 -34.69 -15.59
N LEU A 116 -16.45 -33.92 -15.30
CA LEU A 116 -16.18 -32.60 -15.89
C LEU A 116 -14.99 -32.58 -16.86
N GLY A 117 -14.25 -33.68 -16.95
CA GLY A 117 -13.04 -33.80 -17.77
C GLY A 117 -11.75 -33.49 -17.02
N ASN A 118 -10.62 -33.61 -17.71
CA ASN A 118 -9.29 -33.44 -17.11
C ASN A 118 -8.98 -32.00 -16.67
N ASP A 119 -9.59 -31.01 -17.31
CA ASP A 119 -9.43 -29.57 -17.06
C ASP A 119 -10.42 -29.02 -16.02
N PHE A 120 -11.15 -29.89 -15.32
CA PHE A 120 -12.23 -29.50 -14.41
C PHE A 120 -11.82 -28.43 -13.38
N ILE A 121 -10.57 -28.47 -12.89
CA ILE A 121 -10.10 -27.47 -11.92
C ILE A 121 -10.14 -26.06 -12.51
N LEU A 122 -9.81 -25.88 -13.79
CA LEU A 122 -9.87 -24.58 -14.47
C LEU A 122 -11.30 -24.07 -14.59
N LYS A 123 -12.26 -24.98 -14.82
CA LYS A 123 -13.70 -24.68 -14.87
C LYS A 123 -14.25 -24.26 -13.51
N LEU A 124 -13.69 -24.78 -12.41
CA LEU A 124 -14.16 -24.53 -11.05
C LEU A 124 -13.58 -23.25 -10.42
N ILE A 125 -12.31 -22.91 -10.69
CA ILE A 125 -11.61 -21.76 -10.09
C ILE A 125 -12.41 -20.43 -10.09
N PRO A 126 -13.14 -20.06 -11.16
CA PRO A 126 -13.93 -18.81 -11.15
C PRO A 126 -15.00 -18.76 -10.04
N TYR A 127 -15.45 -19.92 -9.56
CA TYR A 127 -16.67 -20.02 -8.77
C TYR A 127 -16.49 -20.57 -7.36
N VAL A 128 -15.46 -21.37 -7.11
CA VAL A 128 -15.25 -22.05 -5.82
C VAL A 128 -14.36 -21.23 -4.87
N SER A 129 -14.42 -21.55 -3.58
CA SER A 129 -13.53 -20.97 -2.57
C SER A 129 -12.12 -21.59 -2.60
N ALA A 130 -11.14 -20.88 -2.04
CA ALA A 130 -9.80 -21.43 -1.82
C ALA A 130 -9.83 -22.71 -0.97
N GLY A 131 -10.73 -22.81 0.01
CA GLY A 131 -10.87 -24.03 0.81
C GLY A 131 -11.26 -25.27 0.00
N PHE A 132 -12.02 -25.10 -1.08
CA PHE A 132 -12.34 -26.21 -1.97
C PHE A 132 -11.15 -26.58 -2.87
N ILE A 133 -10.41 -25.60 -3.38
CA ILE A 133 -9.16 -25.86 -4.12
C ILE A 133 -8.13 -26.58 -3.23
N ASP A 134 -8.05 -26.23 -1.95
CA ASP A 134 -7.19 -26.88 -0.95
C ASP A 134 -7.52 -28.38 -0.82
N LEU A 135 -8.81 -28.72 -0.74
CA LEU A 135 -9.28 -30.11 -0.77
C LEU A 135 -8.86 -30.82 -2.05
N LEU A 136 -9.02 -30.20 -3.23
CA LEU A 136 -8.65 -30.82 -4.50
C LEU A 136 -7.14 -31.12 -4.58
N ILE A 137 -6.30 -30.20 -4.11
CA ILE A 137 -4.85 -30.39 -4.05
C ILE A 137 -4.49 -31.52 -3.06
N LYS A 138 -5.11 -31.57 -1.88
CA LYS A 138 -4.99 -32.69 -0.92
C LYS A 138 -5.45 -34.03 -1.50
N GLY A 139 -6.43 -34.00 -2.41
CA GLY A 139 -6.88 -35.14 -3.21
C GLY A 139 -5.89 -35.53 -4.33
N GLY A 140 -4.74 -34.88 -4.43
CA GLY A 140 -3.67 -35.23 -5.36
C GLY A 140 -3.74 -34.51 -6.71
N ILE A 141 -4.40 -33.35 -6.79
CA ILE A 141 -4.23 -32.45 -7.93
C ILE A 141 -2.87 -31.76 -7.83
N ASN A 142 -2.10 -31.80 -8.92
CA ASN A 142 -0.82 -31.11 -9.02
C ASN A 142 -1.08 -29.62 -9.37
N PRO A 143 -0.65 -28.65 -8.55
CA PRO A 143 -0.80 -27.22 -8.84
C PRO A 143 -0.13 -26.76 -10.15
N ASN A 144 0.82 -27.55 -10.66
CA ASN A 144 1.60 -27.33 -11.88
C ASN A 144 1.13 -28.16 -13.07
N GLU A 145 0.01 -28.88 -12.96
CA GLU A 145 -0.53 -29.65 -14.06
C GLU A 145 -0.89 -28.72 -15.24
N PRO A 146 -0.31 -28.93 -16.44
CA PRO A 146 -0.69 -28.18 -17.61
C PRO A 146 -1.99 -28.75 -18.17
N TYR A 147 -3.01 -27.91 -18.30
CA TYR A 147 -4.29 -28.31 -18.86
C TYR A 147 -4.38 -27.87 -20.32
N PRO A 148 -4.59 -28.78 -21.28
CA PRO A 148 -4.81 -28.42 -22.66
C PRO A 148 -6.02 -27.50 -22.78
N TYR A 149 -5.84 -26.40 -23.49
CA TYR A 149 -6.91 -25.50 -23.87
C TYR A 149 -7.48 -25.97 -25.21
N GLU A 150 -8.67 -26.56 -25.19
CA GLU A 150 -9.43 -26.87 -26.41
C GLU A 150 -10.34 -25.69 -26.73
N ASP A 151 -10.01 -24.94 -27.79
CA ASP A 151 -10.90 -23.89 -28.32
C ASP A 151 -12.09 -24.61 -29.00
N GLU A 152 -13.17 -24.82 -28.23
CA GLU A 152 -14.45 -25.37 -28.70
C GLU A 152 -15.06 -24.43 -29.76
N GLY A 153 -14.55 -24.47 -30.99
CA GLY A 153 -15.07 -23.68 -32.10
C GLY A 153 -14.07 -23.28 -33.18
N ARG A 154 -12.76 -23.46 -33.00
CA ARG A 154 -11.77 -23.22 -34.06
C ARG A 154 -11.21 -24.52 -34.61
N SER A 155 -11.27 -24.64 -35.94
CA SER A 155 -10.55 -25.68 -36.69
C SER A 155 -9.07 -25.61 -36.32
N LYS A 156 -8.54 -26.70 -35.71
CA LYS A 156 -7.12 -26.88 -35.39
C LYS A 156 -6.31 -26.57 -36.63
N LYS A 157 -5.62 -25.43 -36.65
CA LYS A 157 -4.68 -25.14 -37.74
C LYS A 157 -3.43 -26.00 -37.53
N PRO A 158 -2.74 -26.44 -38.60
CA PRO A 158 -1.61 -27.38 -38.50
C PRO A 158 -0.43 -26.89 -37.63
N TRP A 159 -0.35 -25.58 -37.38
CA TRP A 159 0.70 -24.94 -36.56
C TRP A 159 0.24 -24.58 -35.14
N ASP A 160 -0.96 -25.00 -34.73
CA ASP A 160 -1.49 -24.73 -33.40
C ASP A 160 -0.76 -25.61 -32.38
N THR A 161 0.31 -25.10 -31.80
CA THR A 161 0.95 -25.71 -30.63
C THR A 161 -0.10 -25.88 -29.55
N THR A 162 -0.22 -27.06 -28.93
CA THR A 162 -1.22 -27.34 -27.88
C THR A 162 -1.21 -26.21 -26.85
N SER A 163 -2.23 -25.36 -26.90
CA SER A 163 -2.38 -24.26 -25.96
C SER A 163 -2.56 -24.88 -24.57
N VAL A 164 -1.85 -24.37 -23.57
CA VAL A 164 -1.93 -24.87 -22.20
C VAL A 164 -2.29 -23.74 -21.26
N ASP A 165 -3.13 -24.02 -20.27
CA ASP A 165 -3.44 -23.11 -19.18
C ASP A 165 -3.10 -23.80 -17.84
N TYR A 166 -2.91 -22.97 -16.81
CA TYR A 166 -2.49 -23.42 -15.49
C TYR A 166 -3.46 -22.88 -14.45
N ALA A 167 -3.66 -23.64 -13.36
CA ALA A 167 -4.54 -23.22 -12.27
C ALA A 167 -4.16 -21.83 -11.72
N LEU A 168 -2.86 -21.55 -11.58
CA LEU A 168 -2.36 -20.25 -11.12
C LEU A 168 -2.68 -19.12 -12.11
N ALA A 169 -2.50 -19.36 -13.41
CA ALA A 169 -2.80 -18.39 -14.46
C ALA A 169 -4.31 -18.10 -14.56
N LYS A 170 -5.15 -19.14 -14.45
CA LYS A 170 -6.61 -19.00 -14.38
C LYS A 170 -7.04 -18.22 -13.14
N ALA A 171 -6.53 -18.56 -11.95
CA ALA A 171 -6.85 -17.83 -10.72
C ALA A 171 -6.45 -16.35 -10.79
N ALA A 172 -5.31 -16.04 -11.42
CA ALA A 172 -4.88 -14.68 -11.65
C ALA A 172 -5.78 -13.92 -12.63
N ARG A 173 -6.23 -14.57 -13.72
CA ARG A 173 -7.11 -13.99 -14.73
C ARG A 173 -8.52 -13.70 -14.22
N GLU A 174 -8.98 -14.49 -13.25
CA GLU A 174 -10.31 -14.40 -12.64
C GLU A 174 -10.32 -13.56 -11.35
N ASN A 175 -9.22 -12.86 -11.05
CA ASN A 175 -9.02 -12.05 -9.85
C ASN A 175 -9.36 -12.80 -8.54
N LYS A 176 -8.71 -13.95 -8.32
CA LYS A 176 -8.90 -14.80 -7.13
C LYS A 176 -7.67 -14.78 -6.22
N PRO A 177 -7.41 -13.69 -5.46
CA PRO A 177 -6.19 -13.53 -4.67
C PRO A 177 -6.01 -14.65 -3.65
N ASP A 178 -7.08 -15.13 -3.00
CA ASP A 178 -6.99 -16.22 -2.03
C ASP A 178 -6.62 -17.58 -2.66
N ILE A 179 -7.12 -17.85 -3.87
CA ILE A 179 -6.74 -19.06 -4.63
C ILE A 179 -5.30 -18.93 -5.11
N VAL A 180 -4.87 -17.75 -5.55
CA VAL A 180 -3.46 -17.48 -5.92
C VAL A 180 -2.55 -17.72 -4.71
N LYS A 181 -2.84 -17.11 -3.54
CA LYS A 181 -2.10 -17.33 -2.29
C LYS A 181 -1.97 -18.83 -1.96
N LEU A 182 -3.08 -19.57 -2.09
CA LEU A 182 -3.11 -21.00 -1.84
C LEU A 182 -2.28 -21.82 -2.83
N LEU A 183 -2.42 -21.57 -4.13
CA LEU A 183 -1.67 -22.28 -5.16
C LEU A 183 -0.16 -22.06 -5.01
N LEU A 184 0.26 -20.84 -4.70
CA LEU A 184 1.66 -20.52 -4.39
C LEU A 184 2.15 -21.29 -3.15
N LYS A 185 1.33 -21.38 -2.10
CA LYS A 185 1.65 -22.17 -0.89
C LYS A 185 1.91 -23.65 -1.23
N TYR A 186 1.23 -24.20 -2.24
CA TYR A 186 1.45 -25.57 -2.71
C TYR A 186 2.52 -25.69 -3.82
N GLY A 187 3.31 -24.64 -4.07
CA GLY A 187 4.42 -24.70 -5.01
C GLY A 187 4.02 -24.54 -6.48
N ALA A 188 2.92 -23.83 -6.76
CA ALA A 188 2.59 -23.45 -8.14
C ALA A 188 3.71 -22.60 -8.76
N ASP A 189 4.10 -22.93 -9.99
CA ASP A 189 5.17 -22.29 -10.73
C ASP A 189 4.70 -20.93 -11.26
N VAL A 190 5.26 -19.87 -10.66
CA VAL A 190 5.02 -18.49 -11.05
C VAL A 190 5.51 -18.15 -12.46
N LYS A 191 6.38 -18.99 -13.05
CA LYS A 191 6.94 -18.82 -14.40
C LYS A 191 6.15 -19.56 -15.47
N ALA A 192 5.19 -20.40 -15.08
CA ALA A 192 4.36 -21.13 -16.02
C ALA A 192 3.67 -20.16 -16.98
N LYS A 193 3.86 -20.38 -18.29
CA LYS A 193 3.30 -19.54 -19.35
C LYS A 193 2.02 -20.17 -19.85
N ALA A 194 0.89 -19.60 -19.46
CA ALA A 194 -0.40 -19.95 -20.02
C ALA A 194 -0.59 -19.30 -21.38
N THR A 195 -1.06 -20.06 -22.36
CA THR A 195 -1.47 -19.48 -23.64
C THR A 195 -2.67 -18.56 -23.41
N VAL A 196 -2.67 -17.41 -24.08
CA VAL A 196 -3.79 -16.48 -24.07
C VAL A 196 -4.44 -16.53 -25.43
N GLU A 197 -5.77 -16.62 -25.45
CA GLU A 197 -6.58 -16.67 -26.67
C GLU A 197 -6.05 -15.75 -27.77
N GLY A 198 -5.69 -16.34 -28.93
CA GLY A 198 -5.27 -15.60 -30.11
C GLY A 198 -3.89 -14.92 -30.03
N LYS A 199 -3.07 -15.19 -29.00
CA LYS A 199 -1.70 -14.66 -28.88
C LYS A 199 -0.67 -15.77 -29.01
N SER A 200 0.35 -15.53 -29.83
CA SER A 200 1.45 -16.45 -30.10
C SER A 200 2.45 -16.60 -28.94
N ALA A 201 2.40 -15.72 -27.93
CA ALA A 201 3.25 -15.78 -26.75
C ALA A 201 2.42 -16.05 -25.49
N GLY A 202 2.72 -17.16 -24.80
CA GLY A 202 2.15 -17.46 -23.49
C GLY A 202 2.54 -16.40 -22.45
N ARG A 203 1.67 -16.21 -21.46
CA ARG A 203 1.81 -15.23 -20.38
C ARG A 203 1.86 -15.89 -19.02
N THR A 204 2.66 -15.34 -18.11
CA THR A 204 2.67 -15.75 -16.72
C THR A 204 1.45 -15.20 -15.97
N ALA A 205 1.16 -15.77 -14.80
CA ALA A 205 0.11 -15.26 -13.91
C ALA A 205 0.29 -13.75 -13.59
N LEU A 206 1.53 -13.30 -13.39
CA LEU A 206 1.84 -11.88 -13.14
C LEU A 206 1.47 -10.99 -14.33
N GLN A 207 1.79 -11.41 -15.56
CA GLN A 207 1.45 -10.67 -16.77
C GLN A 207 -0.06 -10.61 -17.03
N LEU A 208 -0.80 -11.66 -16.67
CA LEU A 208 -2.26 -11.69 -16.78
C LEU A 208 -2.93 -10.75 -15.79
N ALA A 209 -2.56 -10.85 -14.51
CA ALA A 209 -3.08 -9.98 -13.45
C ALA A 209 -2.75 -8.50 -13.71
N ALA A 210 -1.52 -8.22 -14.16
CA ALA A 210 -1.10 -6.87 -14.52
C ALA A 210 -1.94 -6.29 -15.66
N GLN A 211 -2.17 -7.06 -16.74
CA GLN A 211 -3.00 -6.59 -17.85
C GLN A 211 -4.46 -6.32 -17.43
N LYS A 212 -5.01 -7.13 -16.52
CA LYS A 212 -6.38 -6.96 -16.03
C LYS A 212 -6.52 -5.84 -14.99
N GLY A 213 -5.40 -5.32 -14.45
CA GLY A 213 -5.41 -4.31 -13.41
C GLY A 213 -5.72 -4.85 -12.01
N ASP A 214 -5.52 -6.15 -11.78
CA ASP A 214 -5.85 -6.82 -10.52
C ASP A 214 -4.74 -6.63 -9.48
N LEU A 215 -4.76 -5.49 -8.80
CA LEU A 215 -3.71 -5.05 -7.85
C LEU A 215 -3.40 -6.08 -6.76
N GLU A 216 -4.42 -6.62 -6.08
CA GLU A 216 -4.21 -7.56 -4.96
C GLU A 216 -3.52 -8.85 -5.45
N VAL A 217 -3.89 -9.36 -6.62
CA VAL A 217 -3.25 -10.54 -7.21
C VAL A 217 -1.79 -10.24 -7.55
N VAL A 218 -1.50 -9.07 -8.11
CA VAL A 218 -0.12 -8.66 -8.40
C VAL A 218 0.70 -8.56 -7.13
N GLU A 219 0.18 -7.92 -6.07
CA GLU A 219 0.88 -7.85 -4.78
C GLU A 219 1.21 -9.23 -4.21
N VAL A 220 0.25 -10.16 -4.24
CA VAL A 220 0.46 -11.55 -3.82
C VAL A 220 1.55 -12.21 -4.65
N LEU A 221 1.52 -12.09 -5.97
CA LEU A 221 2.54 -12.69 -6.84
C LEU A 221 3.92 -12.07 -6.62
N LEU A 222 4.01 -10.74 -6.46
CA LEU A 222 5.25 -10.02 -6.22
C LEU A 222 5.89 -10.35 -4.87
N SER A 223 5.10 -10.81 -3.89
CA SER A 223 5.62 -11.31 -2.61
C SER A 223 6.39 -12.63 -2.75
N HIS A 224 6.25 -13.33 -3.88
CA HIS A 224 6.90 -14.62 -4.10
C HIS A 224 8.36 -14.43 -4.56
N PRO A 225 9.36 -15.06 -3.87
CA PRO A 225 10.79 -14.79 -4.08
C PRO A 225 11.30 -15.18 -5.47
N ALA A 226 10.60 -16.08 -6.19
CA ALA A 226 10.97 -16.47 -7.54
C ALA A 226 10.66 -15.39 -8.61
N ILE A 227 9.91 -14.33 -8.30
CA ILE A 227 9.67 -13.21 -9.24
C ILE A 227 10.91 -12.32 -9.35
N THR A 228 11.45 -12.20 -10.57
CA THR A 228 12.66 -11.43 -10.85
C THR A 228 12.32 -10.03 -11.39
N LYS A 229 13.34 -9.18 -11.51
CA LYS A 229 13.20 -7.85 -12.13
C LYS A 229 12.74 -7.93 -13.60
N ASP A 230 13.17 -8.95 -14.35
CA ASP A 230 12.77 -9.15 -15.75
C ASP A 230 11.27 -9.49 -15.86
N ASP A 231 10.73 -10.30 -14.95
CA ASP A 231 9.30 -10.61 -14.95
C ASP A 231 8.45 -9.36 -14.67
N LYS A 232 8.91 -8.52 -13.72
CA LYS A 232 8.29 -7.23 -13.43
C LYS A 232 8.31 -6.33 -14.67
N SER A 233 9.46 -6.22 -15.34
CA SER A 233 9.60 -5.41 -16.56
C SER A 233 8.67 -5.88 -17.68
N LYS A 234 8.52 -7.19 -17.88
CA LYS A 234 7.62 -7.77 -18.89
C LYS A 234 6.14 -7.58 -18.56
N ALA A 235 5.78 -7.57 -17.28
CA ALA A 235 4.43 -7.21 -16.86
C ALA A 235 4.18 -5.71 -17.03
N LEU A 236 5.14 -4.88 -16.65
CA LEU A 236 5.09 -3.42 -16.77
C LEU A 236 4.86 -2.98 -18.22
N SER A 237 5.59 -3.56 -19.19
CA SER A 237 5.46 -3.20 -20.60
C SER A 237 4.05 -3.44 -21.19
N LEU A 238 3.29 -4.37 -20.60
CA LEU A 238 1.91 -4.63 -21.01
C LEU A 238 0.95 -3.56 -20.49
N VAL A 239 1.22 -3.03 -19.30
CA VAL A 239 0.35 -2.06 -18.62
C VAL A 239 0.60 -0.64 -19.11
N THR A 240 1.85 -0.28 -19.42
CA THR A 240 2.21 1.08 -19.85
C THR A 240 1.58 1.46 -21.18
N ALA A 241 1.53 0.55 -22.15
CA ALA A 241 0.93 0.80 -23.45
C ALA A 241 -0.58 1.10 -23.35
N ASP A 242 -1.29 0.31 -22.53
CA ASP A 242 -2.71 0.47 -22.29
C ASP A 242 -3.00 1.78 -21.51
N ASN A 243 -2.15 2.12 -20.52
CA ASN A 243 -2.27 3.36 -19.73
C ASN A 243 -2.05 4.63 -20.57
N ASP A 244 -1.02 4.66 -21.43
CA ASP A 244 -0.75 5.82 -22.30
C ASP A 244 -1.89 6.09 -23.28
N LEU A 245 -2.52 5.03 -23.80
CA LEU A 245 -3.70 5.14 -24.65
C LEU A 245 -4.89 5.69 -23.86
N LEU A 246 -5.15 5.15 -22.66
CA LEU A 246 -6.24 5.60 -21.79
C LEU A 246 -6.08 7.06 -21.35
N LYS A 247 -4.86 7.52 -21.06
CA LYS A 247 -4.60 8.94 -20.74
C LYS A 247 -4.97 9.87 -21.91
N ARG A 248 -4.78 9.42 -23.15
CA ARG A 248 -5.13 10.20 -24.35
C ARG A 248 -6.63 10.19 -24.64
N THR A 249 -7.31 9.08 -24.41
CA THR A 249 -8.72 8.90 -24.78
C THR A 249 -9.69 9.27 -23.66
N TRP A 250 -9.32 9.00 -22.39
CA TRP A 250 -10.19 9.18 -21.22
C TRP A 250 -9.41 9.62 -19.96
N PRO A 251 -8.82 10.82 -19.94
CA PRO A 251 -7.84 11.25 -18.93
C PRO A 251 -8.32 11.27 -17.47
N ASN A 252 -9.64 11.26 -17.23
CA ASN A 252 -10.23 11.31 -15.89
C ASN A 252 -10.83 9.97 -15.43
N SER A 253 -10.49 8.86 -16.07
CA SER A 253 -11.03 7.54 -15.70
C SER A 253 -10.46 7.04 -14.37
N LEU A 254 -11.29 6.38 -13.56
CA LEU A 254 -10.85 5.69 -12.34
C LEU A 254 -9.82 4.58 -12.65
N GLU A 255 -9.83 4.08 -13.89
CA GLU A 255 -8.94 3.06 -14.41
C GLU A 255 -7.49 3.56 -14.53
N ILE A 256 -7.27 4.84 -14.87
CA ILE A 256 -5.93 5.45 -14.88
C ILE A 256 -5.30 5.39 -13.49
N LYS A 257 -6.06 5.69 -12.43
CA LYS A 257 -5.54 5.63 -11.06
C LYS A 257 -5.05 4.22 -10.70
N ARG A 258 -5.86 3.21 -11.02
CA ARG A 258 -5.51 1.79 -10.80
C ARG A 258 -4.28 1.38 -11.60
N LEU A 259 -4.18 1.79 -12.87
CA LEU A 259 -3.04 1.48 -13.71
C LEU A 259 -1.78 2.23 -13.28
N ASP A 260 -1.89 3.45 -12.77
CA ASP A 260 -0.75 4.19 -12.20
C ASP A 260 -0.24 3.53 -10.91
N GLU A 261 -1.13 2.97 -10.08
CA GLU A 261 -0.75 2.13 -8.93
C GLU A 261 -0.09 0.82 -9.38
N MET A 262 -0.64 0.16 -10.41
CA MET A 262 -0.06 -1.06 -10.99
C MET A 262 1.35 -0.82 -11.55
N ILE A 263 1.52 0.27 -12.31
CA ILE A 263 2.83 0.69 -12.84
C ILE A 263 3.80 0.93 -11.68
N PHE A 264 3.36 1.58 -10.61
CA PHE A 264 4.19 1.84 -9.44
C PHE A 264 4.65 0.55 -8.74
N LEU A 265 3.79 -0.46 -8.63
CA LEU A 265 4.13 -1.77 -8.05
C LEU A 265 5.17 -2.54 -8.90
N LEU A 266 5.05 -2.46 -10.23
CA LEU A 266 5.90 -3.18 -11.17
C LEU A 266 7.21 -2.44 -11.51
N ALA A 267 7.26 -1.14 -11.24
CA ALA A 267 8.41 -0.29 -11.52
C ALA A 267 9.66 -0.70 -10.73
N ASP A 268 10.82 -0.51 -11.36
CA ASP A 268 12.10 -0.50 -10.64
C ASP A 268 12.24 0.78 -9.80
N ASP A 269 13.28 0.84 -8.95
CA ASP A 269 13.46 1.93 -8.00
C ASP A 269 13.63 3.29 -8.70
N ASN A 270 14.29 3.33 -9.87
CA ASN A 270 14.48 4.55 -10.66
C ASN A 270 13.17 5.07 -11.21
N LEU A 271 12.36 4.19 -11.81
CA LEU A 271 11.06 4.55 -12.34
C LEU A 271 10.09 4.94 -11.22
N LYS A 272 10.12 4.24 -10.07
CA LYS A 272 9.36 4.66 -8.87
C LYS A 272 9.75 6.06 -8.44
N ALA A 273 11.03 6.38 -8.32
CA ALA A 273 11.49 7.71 -7.95
C ALA A 273 11.00 8.78 -8.95
N ASN A 274 11.05 8.49 -10.26
CA ASN A 274 10.53 9.38 -11.29
C ASN A 274 9.00 9.60 -11.19
N ILE A 275 8.23 8.55 -10.90
CA ILE A 275 6.79 8.64 -10.67
C ILE A 275 6.50 9.50 -9.43
N LEU A 276 7.21 9.26 -8.32
CA LEU A 276 7.06 10.04 -7.09
C LEU A 276 7.44 11.50 -7.29
N LYS A 277 8.52 11.79 -8.03
CA LYS A 277 8.90 13.16 -8.42
C LYS A 277 7.78 13.87 -9.17
N LYS A 278 7.18 13.22 -10.18
CA LYS A 278 6.03 13.77 -10.92
C LYS A 278 4.83 14.03 -10.02
N ARG A 279 4.52 13.12 -9.09
CA ARG A 279 3.43 13.30 -8.11
C ARG A 279 3.69 14.50 -7.21
N ILE A 280 4.89 14.62 -6.63
CA ILE A 280 5.31 15.77 -5.82
C ILE A 280 5.16 17.08 -6.61
N LEU A 281 5.66 17.13 -7.85
CA LEU A 281 5.57 18.33 -8.69
C LEU A 281 4.11 18.70 -9.03
N ASN A 282 3.25 17.72 -9.28
CA ASN A 282 1.82 17.96 -9.49
C ASN A 282 1.14 18.49 -8.22
N ASP A 283 1.45 17.91 -7.06
CA ASP A 283 0.93 18.34 -5.76
C ASP A 283 1.38 19.78 -5.45
N ILE A 284 2.64 20.13 -5.75
CA ILE A 284 3.15 21.51 -5.68
C ILE A 284 2.43 22.42 -6.69
N GLY A 285 2.17 21.93 -7.91
CA GLY A 285 1.42 22.62 -8.93
C GLY A 285 -0.01 22.98 -8.50
N ALA A 286 -0.63 22.14 -7.68
CA ALA A 286 -1.98 22.34 -7.12
C ALA A 286 -2.02 23.36 -5.96
N ILE A 287 -0.86 23.83 -5.49
CA ILE A 287 -0.81 24.89 -4.47
C ILE A 287 -1.35 26.19 -5.03
N GLU A 288 -2.34 26.75 -4.35
CA GLU A 288 -2.77 28.14 -4.51
C GLU A 288 -1.86 29.03 -3.65
N PRO A 289 -1.08 29.97 -4.20
CA PRO A 289 -0.07 30.76 -3.46
C PRO A 289 -0.59 31.45 -2.19
N LYS A 290 -1.86 31.88 -2.21
CA LYS A 290 -2.51 32.58 -1.08
C LYS A 290 -3.07 31.66 0.01
N THR A 291 -2.95 30.34 -0.15
CA THR A 291 -3.53 29.36 0.78
C THR A 291 -2.57 28.91 1.87
N LEU A 292 -1.25 28.97 1.69
CA LEU A 292 -0.31 28.41 2.67
C LEU A 292 -0.25 29.17 3.99
N LEU A 293 -0.62 30.45 4.02
CA LEU A 293 -0.52 31.29 5.21
C LEU A 293 -1.81 32.09 5.41
N ILE A 294 -2.51 31.84 6.52
CA ILE A 294 -3.61 32.70 7.01
C ILE A 294 -3.03 33.82 7.88
N ALA A 295 -1.85 33.60 8.49
CA ALA A 295 -1.07 34.54 9.29
C ALA A 295 0.42 34.11 9.27
N PRO A 296 1.38 34.95 9.73
CA PRO A 296 2.83 34.65 9.70
C PRO A 296 3.27 33.32 10.31
N ASN A 297 2.41 32.69 11.12
CA ASN A 297 2.66 31.38 11.75
C ASN A 297 1.47 30.40 11.62
N PHE A 298 0.48 30.68 10.77
CA PHE A 298 -0.72 29.83 10.66
C PHE A 298 -0.90 29.32 9.24
N VAL A 299 -0.73 28.00 9.09
CA VAL A 299 -0.93 27.28 7.83
C VAL A 299 -2.37 26.80 7.74
N ASN A 300 -3.03 27.04 6.61
CA ASN A 300 -4.39 26.53 6.43
C ASN A 300 -4.41 24.99 6.31
N ASP A 301 -5.57 24.37 6.50
CA ASP A 301 -5.64 22.91 6.54
C ASP A 301 -5.29 22.25 5.18
N LYS A 302 -5.58 22.91 4.05
CA LYS A 302 -5.18 22.43 2.72
C LYS A 302 -3.65 22.35 2.59
N ALA A 303 -2.96 23.35 3.11
CA ALA A 303 -1.52 23.42 3.11
C ALA A 303 -0.90 22.43 4.10
N LYS A 304 -1.49 22.19 5.27
CA LYS A 304 -1.04 21.10 6.16
C LYS A 304 -1.13 19.72 5.48
N VAL A 305 -2.22 19.45 4.76
CA VAL A 305 -2.40 18.19 4.01
C VAL A 305 -1.31 18.03 2.97
N LEU A 306 -1.06 19.06 2.17
CA LEU A 306 0.02 19.07 1.20
C LEU A 306 1.40 18.84 1.84
N LEU A 307 1.73 19.57 2.91
CA LEU A 307 3.01 19.43 3.61
C LEU A 307 3.19 18.03 4.21
N SER A 308 2.09 17.42 4.67
CA SER A 308 2.08 16.03 5.14
C SER A 308 2.33 15.05 4.00
N SER A 309 1.71 15.25 2.83
CA SER A 309 1.98 14.45 1.63
C SER A 309 3.44 14.56 1.19
N LEU A 310 3.99 15.78 1.17
CA LEU A 310 5.39 16.03 0.86
C LEU A 310 6.34 15.32 1.83
N ASN A 311 6.07 15.37 3.15
CA ASN A 311 6.84 14.63 4.15
C ASN A 311 6.78 13.11 3.89
N ASN A 312 5.61 12.57 3.57
CA ASN A 312 5.44 11.14 3.28
C ASN A 312 6.23 10.70 2.04
N TYR A 313 6.30 11.54 1.00
CA TYR A 313 7.09 11.24 -0.18
C TYR A 313 8.59 11.22 0.11
N VAL A 314 9.10 12.19 0.86
CA VAL A 314 10.54 12.24 1.18
C VAL A 314 10.96 11.15 2.17
N ALA A 315 10.03 10.65 2.97
CA ALA A 315 10.24 9.49 3.84
C ALA A 315 10.22 8.13 3.09
N ASN A 316 9.76 8.10 1.83
CA ASN A 316 9.71 6.86 1.06
C ASN A 316 11.13 6.34 0.75
N LYS A 317 11.37 5.05 1.00
CA LYS A 317 12.71 4.44 0.88
C LYS A 317 13.21 4.42 -0.56
N GLU A 318 12.35 4.10 -1.52
CA GLU A 318 12.69 4.09 -2.95
C GLU A 318 12.99 5.49 -3.49
N PHE A 319 12.25 6.49 -3.01
CA PHE A 319 12.56 7.89 -3.28
C PHE A 319 13.93 8.26 -2.69
N LYS A 320 14.16 7.94 -1.41
CA LYS A 320 15.40 8.26 -0.70
C LYS A 320 16.65 7.63 -1.32
N ALA A 321 16.57 6.39 -1.81
CA ALA A 321 17.68 5.71 -2.47
C ALA A 321 18.18 6.44 -3.73
N ASN A 322 17.33 7.27 -4.33
CA ASN A 322 17.63 8.03 -5.54
C ASN A 322 17.84 9.55 -5.28
N LEU A 323 17.79 9.99 -4.02
CA LEU A 323 17.99 11.38 -3.61
C LEU A 323 19.46 11.85 -3.62
N ASP A 324 20.40 10.98 -3.96
CA ASP A 324 21.81 11.34 -4.05
C ASP A 324 22.14 12.12 -5.34
N ASN A 325 21.17 12.30 -6.24
CA ASN A 325 21.29 13.14 -7.41
C ASN A 325 20.81 14.59 -7.13
N PRO A 326 21.72 15.59 -7.05
CA PRO A 326 21.36 16.98 -6.74
C PRO A 326 20.47 17.64 -7.81
N PHE A 327 20.41 17.10 -9.04
CA PHE A 327 19.54 17.63 -10.09
C PHE A 327 18.07 17.36 -9.82
N ASP A 328 17.71 16.27 -9.15
CA ASP A 328 16.31 15.92 -8.92
C ASP A 328 15.64 16.75 -7.83
N ALA A 329 16.41 17.21 -6.84
CA ALA A 329 15.95 18.12 -5.81
C ALA A 329 15.72 19.54 -6.33
N ARG A 330 16.45 19.96 -7.38
CA ARG A 330 16.37 21.32 -7.93
C ARG A 330 15.02 21.64 -8.55
N ASP A 331 14.44 20.71 -9.30
CA ASP A 331 13.11 20.90 -9.92
C ASP A 331 12.03 21.12 -8.85
N ILE A 332 12.15 20.41 -7.71
CA ILE A 332 11.24 20.56 -6.56
C ILE A 332 11.42 21.94 -5.92
N VAL A 333 12.67 22.37 -5.72
CA VAL A 333 12.99 23.71 -5.20
C VAL A 333 12.44 24.80 -6.12
N ASP A 334 12.66 24.69 -7.42
CA ASP A 334 12.23 25.70 -8.39
C ASP A 334 10.69 25.76 -8.49
N ALA A 335 10.01 24.62 -8.43
CA ALA A 335 8.55 24.57 -8.36
C ALA A 335 7.99 25.21 -7.08
N LEU A 336 8.62 24.95 -5.93
CA LEU A 336 8.22 25.58 -4.66
C LEU A 336 8.47 27.09 -4.68
N LYS A 337 9.63 27.55 -5.17
CA LYS A 337 9.93 28.98 -5.34
C LYS A 337 8.91 29.67 -6.24
N ALA A 338 8.57 29.07 -7.38
CA ALA A 338 7.59 29.62 -8.31
C ALA A 338 6.19 29.75 -7.69
N LYS A 339 5.84 28.89 -6.74
CA LYS A 339 4.54 28.88 -6.08
C LYS A 339 4.46 29.72 -4.81
N LEU A 340 5.54 29.77 -4.03
CA LEU A 340 5.55 30.28 -2.66
C LEU A 340 6.44 31.53 -2.48
N GLY A 341 7.19 31.91 -3.52
CA GLY A 341 8.16 32.99 -3.45
C GLY A 341 9.47 32.54 -2.81
N ASN A 342 10.39 33.51 -2.61
CA ASN A 342 11.75 33.24 -2.16
C ASN A 342 11.83 32.82 -0.69
N ASP A 343 10.91 33.29 0.16
CA ASP A 343 10.93 33.05 1.62
C ASP A 343 10.29 31.72 2.01
N PHE A 344 9.90 30.89 1.04
CA PHE A 344 9.17 29.65 1.28
C PHE A 344 9.89 28.72 2.25
N ILE A 345 11.24 28.68 2.25
CA ILE A 345 11.97 27.82 3.17
C ILE A 345 11.67 28.17 4.63
N LEU A 346 11.55 29.47 4.95
CA LEU A 346 11.22 29.92 6.31
C LEU A 346 9.80 29.53 6.71
N GLN A 347 8.88 29.58 5.74
CA GLN A 347 7.49 29.16 5.94
C GLN A 347 7.40 27.66 6.17
N LEU A 348 8.28 26.86 5.55
CA LEU A 348 8.26 25.41 5.63
C LEU A 348 8.90 24.84 6.90
N ILE A 349 9.97 25.45 7.40
CA ILE A 349 10.76 24.96 8.56
C ILE A 349 9.90 24.50 9.76
N PRO A 350 8.82 25.21 10.18
CA PRO A 350 8.01 24.77 11.31
C PRO A 350 7.20 23.49 11.04
N HIS A 351 6.94 23.17 9.76
CA HIS A 351 5.89 22.23 9.36
C HIS A 351 6.40 20.99 8.61
N VAL A 352 7.62 21.01 8.10
CA VAL A 352 8.20 19.88 7.35
C VAL A 352 9.22 19.09 8.16
N SER A 353 9.54 17.88 7.71
CA SER A 353 10.54 17.03 8.34
C SER A 353 11.98 17.50 8.03
N ALA A 354 12.94 17.06 8.83
CA ALA A 354 14.36 17.33 8.59
C ALA A 354 14.83 16.76 7.24
N GLU A 355 14.31 15.61 6.83
CA GLU A 355 14.59 14.99 5.53
C GLU A 355 14.13 15.87 4.37
N PHE A 356 12.98 16.53 4.50
CA PHE A 356 12.51 17.49 3.50
C PHE A 356 13.46 18.70 3.42
N ILE A 357 13.94 19.22 4.55
CA ILE A 357 14.94 20.31 4.54
C ILE A 357 16.27 19.84 3.94
N ASP A 358 16.74 18.63 4.24
CA ASP A 358 17.95 18.06 3.62
C ASP A 358 17.81 17.98 2.09
N LEU A 359 16.65 17.56 1.59
CA LEU A 359 16.33 17.58 0.16
C LEU A 359 16.47 18.99 -0.44
N LEU A 360 15.86 19.99 0.20
CA LEU A 360 15.91 21.37 -0.27
C LEU A 360 17.35 21.93 -0.29
N LEU A 361 18.16 21.64 0.73
CA LEU A 361 19.56 22.04 0.80
C LEU A 361 20.41 21.35 -0.28
N LYS A 362 20.18 20.05 -0.55
CA LYS A 362 20.79 19.34 -1.69
C LYS A 362 20.40 19.93 -3.04
N GLY A 363 19.18 20.46 -3.16
CA GLY A 363 18.69 21.22 -4.30
C GLY A 363 19.33 22.61 -4.46
N ARG A 364 20.42 22.89 -3.73
CA ARG A 364 21.19 24.15 -3.75
C ARG A 364 20.41 25.37 -3.29
N ILE A 365 19.52 25.20 -2.31
CA ILE A 365 19.11 26.37 -1.54
C ILE A 365 20.27 26.83 -0.69
N ASP A 366 20.59 28.13 -0.77
CA ASP A 366 21.55 28.77 0.10
C ASP A 366 21.02 28.81 1.54
N PRO A 367 21.64 28.12 2.51
CA PRO A 367 21.22 28.17 3.91
C PRO A 367 21.42 29.54 4.56
N ASN A 368 22.18 30.44 3.91
CA ASN A 368 22.51 31.78 4.37
C ASN A 368 21.73 32.89 3.67
N ALA A 369 20.83 32.53 2.74
CA ALA A 369 20.00 33.51 2.06
C ALA A 369 19.24 34.35 3.10
N PRO A 370 19.36 35.68 3.07
CA PRO A 370 18.55 36.55 3.91
C PRO A 370 17.15 36.60 3.33
N TYR A 371 16.15 36.42 4.17
CA TYR A 371 14.74 36.43 3.77
C TYR A 371 14.05 37.63 4.41
N GLN A 372 13.38 38.42 3.58
CA GLN A 372 12.72 39.66 4.00
C GLN A 372 11.22 39.45 4.05
N PHE A 373 10.61 39.64 5.21
CA PHE A 373 9.15 39.71 5.29
C PHE A 373 8.70 41.16 5.11
N GLU A 374 7.96 41.43 4.03
CA GLU A 374 7.20 42.67 3.90
C GLU A 374 6.02 42.62 4.88
N ASP A 375 6.13 43.30 6.01
CA ASP A 375 5.05 43.42 6.99
C ASP A 375 4.01 44.42 6.45
N ILE A 376 3.15 43.95 5.53
CA ILE A 376 2.16 44.76 4.78
C ILE A 376 1.23 45.54 5.73
N ALA A 377 1.06 45.07 6.97
CA ALA A 377 0.19 45.68 7.97
C ALA A 377 0.84 46.83 8.78
N ARG A 378 2.18 46.98 8.76
CA ARG A 378 2.89 48.01 9.54
C ARG A 378 3.49 49.14 8.73
N SER A 379 3.59 49.00 7.40
CA SER A 379 4.22 49.95 6.46
C SER A 379 3.66 51.38 6.41
N GLN A 380 2.78 51.78 7.34
CA GLN A 380 2.23 53.13 7.44
C GLN A 380 2.87 54.00 8.54
N LYS A 381 3.81 53.51 9.36
CA LYS A 381 4.44 54.34 10.40
C LYS A 381 5.80 54.92 9.95
N PRO A 382 6.00 56.25 10.03
CA PRO A 382 7.21 56.93 9.50
C PRO A 382 8.54 56.55 10.15
N TRP A 383 8.53 55.88 11.30
CA TRP A 383 9.72 55.48 12.05
C TRP A 383 10.00 53.98 12.00
N ASP A 384 9.29 53.22 11.16
CA ASP A 384 9.57 51.81 11.00
C ASP A 384 10.93 51.62 10.32
N THR A 385 11.85 51.11 11.13
CA THR A 385 13.20 50.69 10.78
C THR A 385 13.18 49.63 9.68
N ALA A 386 14.26 49.55 8.91
CA ALA A 386 14.55 48.61 7.82
C ALA A 386 13.82 47.23 7.89
N PRO A 387 13.47 46.63 6.73
CA PRO A 387 12.73 45.37 6.68
C PRO A 387 13.35 44.30 7.58
N SER A 388 12.51 43.54 8.29
CA SER A 388 12.96 42.40 9.09
C SER A 388 13.64 41.36 8.20
N VAL A 389 14.85 40.97 8.57
CA VAL A 389 15.65 39.93 7.91
C VAL A 389 15.67 38.72 8.83
N ASP A 390 15.24 37.57 8.33
CA ASP A 390 15.33 36.30 9.04
C ASP A 390 16.19 35.30 8.23
N TYR A 391 16.69 34.30 8.94
CA TYR A 391 17.56 33.25 8.37
C TYR A 391 17.00 31.88 8.73
N ALA A 392 17.22 30.90 7.86
CA ALA A 392 16.74 29.53 8.10
C ALA A 392 17.22 28.98 9.46
N LEU A 393 18.49 29.23 9.81
CA LEU A 393 19.06 28.80 11.08
C LEU A 393 18.39 29.50 12.28
N ALA A 394 18.13 30.80 12.17
CA ALA A 394 17.46 31.58 13.20
C ALA A 394 16.00 31.15 13.42
N LYS A 395 15.26 30.88 12.33
CA LYS A 395 13.90 30.33 12.38
C LYS A 395 13.90 28.94 13.02
N ALA A 396 14.73 28.00 12.54
CA ALA A 396 14.81 26.66 13.10
C ALA A 396 15.18 26.65 14.59
N ALA A 397 16.08 27.56 15.00
CA ALA A 397 16.46 27.72 16.39
C ALA A 397 15.31 28.23 17.28
N ARG A 398 14.48 29.14 16.77
CA ARG A 398 13.31 29.70 17.45
C ARG A 398 12.19 28.67 17.61
N GLU A 399 11.96 27.88 16.56
CA GLU A 399 10.90 26.85 16.49
C GLU A 399 11.30 25.52 17.19
N ASN A 400 12.45 25.49 17.87
CA ASN A 400 12.96 24.30 18.58
C ASN A 400 13.13 23.07 17.68
N ARG A 401 13.77 23.23 16.51
CA ARG A 401 14.03 22.16 15.54
C ARG A 401 15.50 21.73 15.54
N PRO A 402 15.98 20.96 16.54
CA PRO A 402 17.40 20.61 16.67
C PRO A 402 17.91 19.72 15.53
N ASP A 403 17.02 18.92 14.93
CA ASP A 403 17.23 18.13 13.71
C ASP A 403 17.58 19.02 12.51
N ILE A 404 16.76 20.04 12.25
CA ILE A 404 16.97 21.01 11.17
C ILE A 404 18.19 21.89 11.45
N VAL A 405 18.41 22.32 12.69
CA VAL A 405 19.61 23.10 13.09
C VAL A 405 20.88 22.33 12.75
N LYS A 406 20.98 21.06 13.15
CA LYS A 406 22.14 20.21 12.84
C LYS A 406 22.37 20.08 11.32
N LEU A 407 21.30 19.94 10.53
CA LEU A 407 21.40 19.92 9.07
C LEU A 407 21.87 21.25 8.50
N LEU A 408 21.26 22.37 8.88
CA LEU A 408 21.67 23.70 8.40
C LEU A 408 23.14 23.98 8.69
N LEU A 409 23.61 23.65 9.90
CA LEU A 409 25.03 23.75 10.26
C LEU A 409 25.93 22.86 9.38
N LYS A 410 25.51 21.62 9.12
CA LYS A 410 26.21 20.69 8.20
C LYS A 410 26.36 21.28 6.78
N TYR A 411 25.38 22.04 6.31
CA TYR A 411 25.41 22.72 5.00
C TYR A 411 26.05 24.11 5.04
N GLY A 412 26.68 24.52 6.16
CA GLY A 412 27.42 25.78 6.24
C GLY A 412 26.57 27.00 6.57
N ALA A 413 25.47 26.83 7.29
CA ALA A 413 24.71 27.96 7.82
C ALA A 413 25.57 28.82 8.77
N ASP A 414 25.53 30.14 8.58
CA ASP A 414 26.28 31.11 9.35
C ASP A 414 25.66 31.28 10.74
N VAL A 415 26.39 30.81 11.75
CA VAL A 415 26.00 30.91 13.15
C VAL A 415 26.01 32.36 13.69
N LYS A 416 26.65 33.28 12.98
CA LYS A 416 26.76 34.71 13.33
C LYS A 416 25.69 35.57 12.68
N ALA A 417 24.93 35.02 11.72
CA ALA A 417 23.87 35.75 11.05
C ALA A 417 22.86 36.30 12.07
N LYS A 418 22.63 37.62 12.03
CA LYS A 418 21.76 38.32 12.96
C LYS A 418 20.38 38.54 12.34
N ALA A 419 19.41 37.73 12.75
CA ALA A 419 18.02 37.89 12.36
C ALA A 419 17.38 39.06 13.11
N THR A 420 16.76 40.00 12.40
CA THR A 420 15.92 41.04 12.97
C THR A 420 14.48 40.53 13.01
N VAL A 421 13.99 40.24 14.22
CA VAL A 421 12.62 39.72 14.42
C VAL A 421 11.73 40.86 14.90
N GLU A 422 10.60 41.04 14.21
CA GLU A 422 9.42 41.87 14.53
C GLU A 422 9.61 42.92 15.65
N GLY A 423 9.85 44.18 15.26
CA GLY A 423 9.77 45.32 16.17
C GLY A 423 10.94 45.47 17.16
N LYS A 424 12.00 44.66 17.05
CA LYS A 424 13.24 44.83 17.82
C LYS A 424 14.36 45.40 16.95
N SER A 425 14.95 46.50 17.43
CA SER A 425 16.02 47.22 16.72
C SER A 425 17.37 46.47 16.69
N ALA A 426 17.55 45.45 17.54
CA ALA A 426 18.78 44.67 17.61
C ALA A 426 18.57 43.26 17.03
N GLY A 427 19.28 42.95 15.95
CA GLY A 427 19.33 41.61 15.38
C GLY A 427 19.92 40.58 16.34
N ARG A 428 19.43 39.35 16.30
CA ARG A 428 19.82 38.25 17.20
C ARG A 428 20.36 37.06 16.41
N THR A 429 21.41 36.42 16.93
CA THR A 429 21.92 35.16 16.38
C THR A 429 20.99 33.99 16.71
N ALA A 430 21.15 32.88 16.00
CA ALA A 430 20.42 31.64 16.28
C ALA A 430 20.62 31.17 17.73
N LEU A 431 21.83 31.33 18.30
CA LEU A 431 22.13 30.97 19.69
C LEU A 431 21.35 31.83 20.68
N GLN A 432 21.31 33.14 20.44
CA GLN A 432 20.55 34.09 21.28
C GLN A 432 19.04 33.79 21.22
N LEU A 433 18.50 33.50 20.04
CA LEU A 433 17.09 33.13 19.88
C LEU A 433 16.75 31.81 20.57
N ALA A 434 17.59 30.78 20.41
CA ALA A 434 17.41 29.50 21.09
C ALA A 434 17.45 29.65 22.62
N ALA A 435 18.39 30.46 23.12
CA ALA A 435 18.53 30.70 24.56
C ALA A 435 17.27 31.36 25.15
N GLN A 436 16.75 32.39 24.50
CA GLN A 436 15.53 33.09 24.94
C GLN A 436 14.25 32.30 24.82
N LYS A 437 14.23 31.26 23.99
CA LYS A 437 13.12 30.31 23.90
C LYS A 437 13.28 29.11 24.85
N GLY A 438 14.44 28.98 25.51
CA GLY A 438 14.72 27.85 26.40
C GLY A 438 14.94 26.55 25.64
N ASN A 439 15.38 26.60 24.39
CA ASN A 439 15.53 25.46 23.50
C ASN A 439 16.89 24.77 23.75
N SER A 440 17.02 24.05 24.86
CA SER A 440 18.28 23.46 25.34
C SER A 440 18.96 22.52 24.34
N GLU A 441 18.21 21.68 23.63
CA GLU A 441 18.76 20.79 22.59
C GLU A 441 19.31 21.56 21.37
N VAL A 442 18.68 22.66 21.00
CA VAL A 442 19.19 23.56 19.95
C VAL A 442 20.45 24.26 20.43
N VAL A 443 20.47 24.74 21.69
CA VAL A 443 21.66 25.36 22.29
C VAL A 443 22.83 24.35 22.29
N LYS A 444 22.61 23.11 22.72
CA LYS A 444 23.63 22.03 22.64
C LYS A 444 24.16 21.86 21.21
N ALA A 445 23.26 21.79 20.22
CA ALA A 445 23.64 21.65 18.82
C ALA A 445 24.49 22.83 18.32
N LEU A 446 24.08 24.07 18.60
CA LEU A 446 24.82 25.28 18.20
C LEU A 446 26.18 25.40 18.92
N LEU A 447 26.24 25.10 20.22
CA LEU A 447 27.48 25.19 21.01
C LEU A 447 28.55 24.18 20.57
N SER A 448 28.17 23.10 19.89
CA SER A 448 29.11 22.16 19.28
C SER A 448 29.82 22.72 18.05
N HIS A 449 29.35 23.84 17.49
CA HIS A 449 29.93 24.44 16.30
C HIS A 449 31.16 25.30 16.63
N PRO A 450 32.32 25.09 15.98
CA PRO A 450 33.59 25.72 16.36
C PRO A 450 33.61 27.25 16.21
N ALA A 451 32.76 27.80 15.35
CA ALA A 451 32.67 29.25 15.17
C ALA A 451 31.96 29.99 16.32
N ILE A 452 31.35 29.29 17.29
CA ILE A 452 30.75 29.91 18.48
C ILE A 452 31.84 30.20 19.52
N THR A 453 32.06 31.48 19.82
CA THR A 453 33.08 31.96 20.77
C THR A 453 32.51 32.08 22.19
N LYS A 454 33.37 32.37 23.16
CA LYS A 454 32.95 32.70 24.53
C LYS A 454 32.09 33.96 24.61
N ASP A 455 32.34 34.93 23.72
CA ASP A 455 31.58 36.18 23.70
C ASP A 455 30.14 35.94 23.25
N ASP A 456 29.92 35.12 22.21
CA ASP A 456 28.56 34.77 21.77
C ASP A 456 27.76 34.03 22.85
N ARG A 457 28.45 33.16 23.61
CA ARG A 457 27.87 32.45 24.75
C ARG A 457 27.47 33.44 25.84
N SER A 458 28.36 34.38 26.14
CA SER A 458 28.13 35.41 27.15
C SER A 458 26.96 36.32 26.77
N GLU A 459 26.89 36.75 25.50
CA GLU A 459 25.76 37.53 24.99
C GLU A 459 24.43 36.76 25.08
N ALA A 460 24.41 35.48 24.71
CA ALA A 460 23.22 34.64 24.84
C ALA A 460 22.84 34.40 26.31
N LEU A 461 23.84 34.23 27.18
CA LEU A 461 23.65 34.02 28.61
C LEU A 461 22.97 35.22 29.27
N ILE A 462 23.46 36.44 28.98
CA ILE A 462 22.89 37.69 29.52
C ILE A 462 21.40 37.79 29.19
N LEU A 463 21.02 37.48 27.95
CA LEU A 463 19.63 37.54 27.51
C LEU A 463 18.73 36.56 28.28
N VAL A 464 19.11 35.28 28.36
CA VAL A 464 18.29 34.27 29.04
C VAL A 464 18.27 34.47 30.56
N THR A 465 19.35 34.97 31.17
CA THR A 465 19.35 35.26 32.62
C THR A 465 18.40 36.40 32.97
N ALA A 466 18.39 37.47 32.17
CA ALA A 466 17.50 38.60 32.39
C ALA A 466 16.02 38.18 32.25
N ASP A 467 15.70 37.41 31.20
CA ASP A 467 14.36 36.89 30.95
C ASP A 467 13.91 35.90 32.07
N ASN A 468 14.82 35.03 32.54
CA ASN A 468 14.55 34.06 33.61
C ASN A 468 14.38 34.72 34.99
N ASP A 469 15.19 35.72 35.33
CA ASP A 469 15.07 36.45 36.60
C ASP A 469 13.76 37.23 36.67
N LEU A 470 13.35 37.86 35.55
CA LEU A 470 12.05 38.50 35.45
C LEU A 470 10.91 37.47 35.60
N LEU A 471 11.04 36.30 34.95
CA LEU A 471 10.06 35.23 35.04
C LEU A 471 9.94 34.67 36.46
N LYS A 472 11.05 34.43 37.16
CA LYS A 472 11.05 33.99 38.57
C LYS A 472 10.38 34.98 39.51
N ARG A 473 10.46 36.28 39.22
CA ARG A 473 9.80 37.33 40.02
C ARG A 473 8.32 37.47 39.70
N THR A 474 7.93 37.34 38.44
CA THR A 474 6.57 37.61 37.96
C THR A 474 5.68 36.38 37.93
N TRP A 475 6.26 35.20 37.67
CA TRP A 475 5.57 33.92 37.61
C TRP A 475 6.49 32.77 38.10
N PRO A 476 6.67 32.63 39.41
CA PRO A 476 7.62 31.68 40.02
C PRO A 476 7.37 30.20 39.67
N ASP A 477 6.12 29.84 39.40
CA ASP A 477 5.72 28.46 39.07
C ASP A 477 5.76 28.15 37.57
N SER A 478 6.31 29.05 36.75
CA SER A 478 6.36 28.87 35.30
C SER A 478 7.23 27.66 34.92
N PRO A 479 6.72 26.71 34.12
CA PRO A 479 7.51 25.56 33.66
C PRO A 479 8.68 25.98 32.74
N GLN A 480 8.70 27.23 32.24
CA GLN A 480 9.80 27.76 31.44
C GLN A 480 11.07 28.00 32.28
N ILE A 481 10.95 28.24 33.59
CA ILE A 481 12.09 28.48 34.48
C ILE A 481 13.08 27.33 34.41
N LYS A 482 12.59 26.08 34.47
CA LYS A 482 13.44 24.89 34.36
C LYS A 482 14.18 24.80 33.02
N ARG A 483 13.54 25.21 31.91
CA ARG A 483 14.16 25.23 30.58
C ARG A 483 15.25 26.31 30.49
N PHE A 484 15.00 27.47 31.06
CA PHE A 484 15.99 28.54 31.14
C PHE A 484 17.16 28.19 32.05
N ASP A 485 16.92 27.57 33.20
CA ASP A 485 17.99 27.10 34.09
C ASP A 485 18.89 26.06 33.39
N GLU A 486 18.32 25.13 32.61
CA GLU A 486 19.10 24.20 31.78
C GLU A 486 19.96 24.94 30.74
N VAL A 487 19.37 25.87 29.99
CA VAL A 487 20.08 26.69 29.01
C VAL A 487 21.20 27.51 29.65
N ILE A 488 20.94 28.14 30.79
CA ILE A 488 21.93 28.91 31.56
C ILE A 488 23.10 28.00 31.97
N SER A 489 22.81 26.79 32.44
CA SER A 489 23.85 25.80 32.77
C SER A 489 24.70 25.43 31.55
N LEU A 490 24.09 25.24 30.39
CA LEU A 490 24.80 24.90 29.14
C LEU A 490 25.68 26.04 28.64
N LEU A 491 25.21 27.29 28.76
CA LEU A 491 25.97 28.45 28.34
C LEU A 491 27.16 28.72 29.28
N ARG A 492 27.01 28.39 30.58
CA ARG A 492 28.08 28.51 31.59
C ARG A 492 29.13 27.40 31.50
N SER A 493 28.79 26.21 31.03
CA SER A 493 29.61 25.00 31.20
C SER A 493 30.97 24.99 30.46
N ASN A 494 31.39 26.09 29.81
CA ASN A 494 32.69 26.25 29.16
C ASN A 494 33.05 27.75 28.91
N ILE A 495 32.54 28.67 29.74
CA ILE A 495 33.05 30.06 29.82
C ILE A 495 34.20 30.05 30.81
#